data_AF-A0A7W9T461-F1
#
_entry.id   AF-A0A7W9T461-F1
#
_cell.length_a   1.000
_cell.length_b   1.000
_cell.length_c   1.000
_cell.angle_alpha   90.00
_cell.angle_beta   90.00
_cell.angle_gamma   90.00
#
_symmetry.space_group_name_H-M   'P 1'
#
loop_
_entity.id
_entity.type
_entity.pdbx_description
1 polymer ?
#
loop_
_entity_poly.entity_id
_entity_poly.type
_entity_poly.pdbx_seq_one_letter_code
_entity_poly.pdbx_strand_id
1 'polypeptide(L)'
;MLTPAERKVVMQQLTALTGQLDGLRTLLDAPGTGLDVLFQQFRAVEGVAHRAVAQVLDELFRKKLALALVAAQDACPGACDYCDRVERLKKEFAHLDLPQVLSYLTEFTPGS
;
A
#
# COMPACT_ATOMS: atom_id res chain seq x y z
N MET A 1 -7.02 -9.12 -11.58
CA MET A 1 -7.83 -7.93 -11.91
C MET A 1 -8.10 -7.15 -10.62
N LEU A 2 -8.17 -5.82 -10.66
CA LEU A 2 -8.51 -5.00 -9.48
C LEU A 2 -9.97 -5.24 -9.07
N THR A 3 -10.22 -5.38 -7.78
CA THR A 3 -11.58 -5.35 -7.22
C THR A 3 -12.19 -3.96 -7.39
N PRO A 4 -13.53 -3.82 -7.30
CA PRO A 4 -14.18 -2.51 -7.33
C PRO A 4 -13.68 -1.56 -6.23
N ALA A 5 -13.35 -2.09 -5.04
CA ALA A 5 -12.81 -1.31 -3.94
C ALA A 5 -11.41 -0.76 -4.25
N GLU A 6 -10.50 -1.61 -4.73
CA GLU A 6 -9.15 -1.19 -5.13
C GLU A 6 -9.19 -0.17 -6.26
N ARG A 7 -10.06 -0.40 -7.26
CA ARG A 7 -10.24 0.57 -8.36
C ARG A 7 -10.68 1.93 -7.83
N LYS A 8 -11.62 1.96 -6.88
CA LYS A 8 -12.10 3.21 -6.27
C LYS A 8 -10.98 3.94 -5.55
N VAL A 9 -10.17 3.23 -4.77
CA VAL A 9 -9.00 3.79 -4.06
C VAL A 9 -8.01 4.41 -5.03
N VAL A 10 -7.58 3.64 -6.05
CA VAL A 10 -6.62 4.13 -7.05
C VAL A 10 -7.18 5.34 -7.79
N MET A 11 -8.47 5.34 -8.15
CA MET A 11 -9.10 6.50 -8.78
C MET A 11 -9.11 7.73 -7.87
N GLN A 12 -9.36 7.58 -6.57
CA GLN A 12 -9.30 8.70 -5.63
C GLN A 12 -7.90 9.29 -5.54
N GLN A 13 -6.86 8.45 -5.52
CA GLN A 13 -5.46 8.89 -5.52
C GLN A 13 -5.11 9.64 -6.82
N LEU A 14 -5.53 9.12 -7.97
CA LEU A 14 -5.31 9.77 -9.26
C LEU A 14 -6.01 11.12 -9.33
N THR A 15 -7.27 11.21 -8.89
CA THR A 15 -8.00 12.48 -8.82
C THR A 15 -7.29 13.49 -7.92
N ALA A 16 -6.77 13.06 -6.77
CA ALA A 16 -6.01 13.94 -5.88
C ALA A 16 -4.72 14.45 -6.53
N LEU A 17 -3.98 13.58 -7.23
CA LEU A 17 -2.77 13.95 -7.98
C LEU A 17 -3.09 14.94 -9.10
N THR A 18 -4.13 14.68 -9.89
CA THR A 18 -4.58 15.58 -10.96
C THR A 18 -4.92 16.96 -10.39
N GLY A 19 -5.68 17.03 -9.29
CA GLY A 19 -6.01 18.31 -8.64
C GLY A 19 -4.78 19.10 -8.18
N GLN A 20 -3.75 18.42 -7.67
CA GLN A 20 -2.49 19.08 -7.30
C GLN A 20 -1.70 19.58 -8.52
N LEU A 21 -1.65 18.79 -9.60
CA LEU A 21 -0.99 19.17 -10.84
C LEU A 21 -1.69 20.35 -11.54
N ASP A 22 -3.02 20.36 -11.53
CA ASP A 22 -3.81 21.47 -12.05
C ASP A 22 -3.60 22.74 -11.22
N GLY A 23 -3.55 22.62 -9.89
CA GLY A 23 -3.21 23.74 -9.00
C GLY A 23 -1.82 24.32 -9.28
N LEU A 24 -0.84 23.46 -9.57
CA LEU A 24 0.50 23.87 -10.00
C LEU A 24 0.49 24.65 -11.32
N ARG A 25 -0.31 24.21 -12.31
CA ARG A 25 -0.49 24.95 -13.57
C ARG A 25 -1.10 26.32 -13.33
N THR A 26 -2.17 26.40 -12.55
CA THR A 26 -2.81 27.69 -12.22
C THR A 26 -1.85 28.62 -11.47
N LEU A 27 -1.01 28.07 -10.60
CA LEU A 27 -0.01 28.86 -9.87
C LEU A 27 1.06 29.44 -10.80
N LEU A 28 1.44 28.72 -11.87
CA LEU A 28 2.39 29.24 -12.87
C LEU A 28 1.82 30.43 -13.66
N ASP A 29 0.51 30.45 -13.90
CA ASP A 29 -0.17 31.55 -14.59
C ASP A 29 -0.43 32.76 -13.67
N ALA A 30 -0.25 32.59 -12.34
CA ALA A 30 -0.51 33.64 -11.37
C ALA A 30 0.64 34.68 -11.33
N PRO A 31 0.32 35.99 -11.34
CA PRO A 31 1.33 37.03 -11.27
C PRO A 31 2.04 37.03 -9.90
N GLY A 32 3.37 37.14 -9.93
CA GLY A 32 4.18 37.21 -8.72
C GLY A 32 4.46 35.87 -8.03
N THR A 33 4.17 34.74 -8.68
CA THR A 33 4.54 33.41 -8.16
C THR A 33 6.05 33.27 -8.03
N GLY A 34 6.51 33.06 -6.78
CA GLY A 34 7.90 32.78 -6.44
C GLY A 34 8.24 31.28 -6.51
N LEU A 35 9.53 30.99 -6.64
CA LEU A 35 10.04 29.61 -6.64
C LEU A 35 9.83 28.89 -5.30
N ASP A 36 9.81 29.62 -4.20
CA ASP A 36 9.51 29.12 -2.87
C ASP A 36 8.08 28.55 -2.77
N VAL A 37 7.10 29.26 -3.34
CA VAL A 37 5.70 28.79 -3.39
C VAL A 37 5.59 27.55 -4.27
N LEU A 38 6.23 27.57 -5.46
CA LEU A 38 6.27 26.41 -6.36
C LEU A 38 6.90 25.20 -5.68
N PHE A 39 8.02 25.38 -4.97
CA PHE A 39 8.68 24.30 -4.22
C PHE A 39 7.73 23.66 -3.21
N GLN A 40 6.98 24.45 -2.44
CA GLN A 40 6.01 23.90 -1.48
C GLN A 40 4.88 23.12 -2.18
N GLN A 41 4.40 23.56 -3.34
CA GLN A 41 3.40 22.80 -4.10
C GLN A 41 3.96 21.51 -4.70
N PHE A 42 5.19 21.52 -5.22
CA PHE A 42 5.87 20.30 -5.67
C PHE A 42 6.06 19.29 -4.51
N ARG A 43 6.40 19.78 -3.31
CA ARG A 43 6.45 18.94 -2.09
C ARG A 43 5.08 18.35 -1.74
N ALA A 44 3.99 19.08 -1.95
CA ALA A 44 2.64 18.55 -1.75
C ALA A 44 2.31 17.42 -2.74
N VAL A 45 2.64 17.59 -4.02
CA VAL A 45 2.52 16.53 -5.05
C VAL A 45 3.33 15.30 -4.67
N GLU A 46 4.60 15.48 -4.30
CA GLU A 46 5.48 14.40 -3.84
C GLU A 46 4.85 13.63 -2.68
N GLY A 47 4.32 14.34 -1.68
CA GLY A 47 3.66 13.74 -0.52
C GLY A 47 2.40 12.94 -0.90
N VAL A 48 1.57 13.43 -1.82
CA VAL A 48 0.40 12.71 -2.31
C VAL A 48 0.81 11.46 -3.09
N ALA A 49 1.80 11.58 -3.99
CA ALA A 49 2.31 10.47 -4.77
C ALA A 49 2.89 9.36 -3.87
N HIS A 50 3.70 9.75 -2.88
CA HIS A 50 4.28 8.82 -1.91
C HIS A 50 3.19 8.06 -1.15
N ARG A 51 2.14 8.74 -0.67
CA ARG A 51 1.01 8.08 0.00
C ARG A 51 0.26 7.12 -0.91
N ALA A 52 0.04 7.49 -2.17
CA ALA A 52 -0.62 6.63 -3.15
C ALA A 52 0.17 5.32 -3.36
N VAL A 53 1.49 5.44 -3.56
CA VAL A 53 2.39 4.29 -3.70
C VAL A 53 2.38 3.42 -2.44
N ALA A 54 2.51 4.02 -1.26
CA ALA A 54 2.52 3.27 0.00
C ALA A 54 1.23 2.47 0.21
N GLN A 55 0.07 3.05 -0.11
CA GLN A 55 -1.22 2.36 0.01
C GLN A 55 -1.35 1.20 -0.98
N VAL A 56 -0.91 1.37 -2.23
CA VAL A 56 -0.90 0.28 -3.22
C VAL A 56 0.03 -0.85 -2.79
N LEU A 57 1.20 -0.53 -2.24
CA LEU A 57 2.14 -1.51 -1.72
C LEU A 57 1.53 -2.29 -0.54
N ASP A 58 0.88 -1.61 0.41
CA ASP A 58 0.23 -2.25 1.55
C ASP A 58 -0.86 -3.24 1.10
N GLU A 59 -1.74 -2.83 0.19
CA GLU A 59 -2.77 -3.73 -0.37
C GLU A 59 -2.14 -4.93 -1.12
N LEU A 60 -1.11 -4.69 -1.93
CA LEU A 60 -0.41 -5.74 -2.68
C LEU A 60 0.24 -6.76 -1.73
N PHE A 61 0.98 -6.31 -0.72
CA PHE A 61 1.70 -7.19 0.17
C PHE A 61 0.76 -7.93 1.13
N ARG A 62 -0.31 -7.30 1.61
CA ARG A 62 -1.36 -7.99 2.36
C ARG A 62 -1.97 -9.13 1.55
N LYS A 63 -2.32 -8.89 0.28
CA LYS A 63 -2.84 -9.96 -0.59
C LYS A 63 -1.86 -11.10 -0.77
N LYS A 64 -0.58 -10.78 -0.99
CA LYS A 64 0.47 -11.81 -1.10
C LYS A 64 0.59 -12.61 0.20
N LEU A 65 0.60 -11.94 1.35
CA LEU A 65 0.68 -12.61 2.65
C LEU A 65 -0.57 -13.48 2.89
N ALA A 66 -1.76 -13.02 2.55
CA ALA A 66 -2.98 -13.81 2.68
C ALA A 66 -2.90 -15.12 1.88
N LEU A 67 -2.39 -15.06 0.63
CA LEU A 67 -2.17 -16.25 -0.19
C LEU A 67 -1.09 -17.16 0.41
N ALA A 68 0.02 -16.59 0.89
CA ALA A 68 1.08 -17.36 1.54
C ALA A 68 0.58 -18.08 2.80
N LEU A 69 -0.28 -17.44 3.60
CA LEU A 69 -0.89 -18.04 4.79
C LEU A 69 -1.87 -19.16 4.44
N VAL A 70 -2.63 -19.04 3.36
CA VAL A 70 -3.50 -20.12 2.87
C VAL A 70 -2.64 -21.31 2.44
N ALA A 71 -1.61 -21.10 1.62
CA ALA A 71 -0.71 -22.16 1.20
C ALA A 71 0.01 -22.82 2.40
N ALA A 72 0.45 -22.02 3.36
CA ALA A 72 1.06 -22.50 4.60
C ALA A 72 0.10 -23.36 5.43
N GLN A 73 -1.18 -22.99 5.47
CA GLN A 73 -2.22 -23.79 6.14
C GLN A 73 -2.51 -25.08 5.39
N ASP A 74 -2.60 -25.05 4.06
CA ASP A 74 -2.87 -26.23 3.25
C ASP A 74 -1.72 -27.26 3.32
N ALA A 75 -0.49 -26.79 3.52
CA ALA A 75 0.69 -27.62 3.72
C ALA A 75 0.83 -28.16 5.16
N CYS A 76 -0.04 -27.76 6.09
CA CYS A 76 0.02 -28.19 7.47
C CYS A 76 -0.32 -29.70 7.61
N PRO A 77 0.55 -30.54 8.19
CA PRO A 77 0.25 -31.96 8.44
C PRO A 77 -0.74 -32.20 9.60
N GLY A 78 -1.17 -31.14 10.29
CA GLY A 78 -2.00 -31.18 11.49
C GLY A 78 -1.19 -31.23 12.80
N ALA A 79 -1.76 -30.67 13.87
CA ALA A 79 -1.26 -30.71 15.25
C ALA A 79 0.25 -30.45 15.41
N CYS A 80 0.73 -29.29 14.92
CA CYS A 80 2.10 -28.84 15.17
C CYS A 80 2.19 -27.32 15.38
N ASP A 81 3.25 -26.88 16.06
CA ASP A 81 3.46 -25.47 16.45
C ASP A 81 3.41 -24.49 15.27
N TYR A 82 3.84 -24.94 14.10
CA TYR A 82 3.78 -24.16 12.85
C TYR A 82 2.33 -23.85 12.45
N CYS A 83 1.44 -24.84 12.52
CA CYS A 83 0.04 -24.69 12.15
C CYS A 83 -0.70 -23.77 13.12
N ASP A 84 -0.45 -23.93 14.42
CA ASP A 84 -1.01 -23.05 15.44
C ASP A 84 -0.57 -21.59 15.23
N ARG A 85 0.67 -21.39 14.79
CA ARG A 85 1.18 -20.06 14.47
C ARG A 85 0.54 -19.47 13.22
N VAL A 86 0.38 -20.26 12.15
CA VAL A 86 -0.35 -19.83 10.93
C VAL A 86 -1.79 -19.45 11.28
N GLU A 87 -2.48 -20.23 12.11
CA GLU A 87 -3.84 -19.91 12.54
C GLU A 87 -3.93 -18.64 13.37
N ARG A 88 -3.02 -18.43 14.33
CA ARG A 88 -2.95 -17.18 15.10
C ARG A 88 -2.75 -15.98 14.18
N LEU A 89 -1.80 -16.08 13.25
CA LEU A 89 -1.49 -15.00 12.33
C LEU A 89 -2.66 -14.68 11.39
N LYS A 90 -3.43 -15.68 10.95
CA LYS A 90 -4.68 -15.44 10.19
C LYS A 90 -5.71 -14.64 10.98
N LYS A 91 -5.83 -14.85 12.29
CA LYS A 91 -6.75 -14.10 13.17
C LYS A 91 -6.29 -12.66 13.36
N GLU A 92 -4.98 -12.44 13.44
CA GLU A 92 -4.38 -11.12 13.67
C GLU A 92 -4.12 -10.34 12.37
N PHE A 93 -4.27 -10.97 11.21
CA PHE A 93 -3.90 -10.44 9.89
C PHE A 93 -4.42 -9.02 9.62
N ALA A 94 -5.65 -8.72 10.02
CA ALA A 94 -6.28 -7.41 9.82
C ALA A 94 -5.62 -6.28 10.64
N HIS A 95 -4.86 -6.63 11.68
CA HIS A 95 -4.24 -5.69 12.62
C HIS A 95 -2.74 -5.51 12.40
N LEU A 96 -2.15 -6.23 11.44
CA LEU A 96 -0.73 -6.12 11.12
C LEU A 96 -0.43 -4.77 10.46
N ASP A 97 0.67 -4.13 10.83
CA ASP A 97 1.23 -3.00 10.10
C ASP A 97 2.06 -3.46 8.88
N LEU A 98 2.44 -2.52 8.01
CA LEU A 98 3.18 -2.84 6.78
C LEU A 98 4.54 -3.53 7.06
N PRO A 99 5.38 -3.06 8.01
CA PRO A 99 6.60 -3.78 8.38
C PRO A 99 6.36 -5.23 8.82
N GLN A 100 5.33 -5.49 9.63
CA GLN A 100 4.95 -6.83 10.05
C GLN A 100 4.49 -7.67 8.86
N VAL A 101 3.65 -7.11 7.97
CA VAL A 101 3.20 -7.80 6.75
C VAL A 101 4.40 -8.23 5.90
N LEU A 102 5.39 -7.36 5.71
CA LEU A 102 6.61 -7.67 4.96
C LEU A 102 7.43 -8.76 5.64
N SER A 103 7.64 -8.66 6.95
CA SER A 103 8.39 -9.66 7.73
C SER A 103 7.77 -11.05 7.59
N TYR A 104 6.45 -11.15 7.79
CA TYR A 104 5.75 -12.42 7.65
C TYR A 104 5.72 -12.91 6.21
N LEU A 105 5.60 -12.01 5.23
CA LEU A 105 5.65 -12.41 3.83
C LEU A 105 6.99 -13.10 3.51
N THR A 106 8.12 -12.50 3.89
CA THR A 106 9.44 -13.12 3.73
C THR A 106 9.53 -14.49 4.40
N GLU A 107 8.91 -14.64 5.56
CA GLU A 107 8.91 -15.91 6.30
C GLU A 107 8.10 -17.02 5.60
N PHE A 108 6.90 -16.71 5.12
CA PHE A 108 6.00 -17.68 4.49
C PHE A 108 6.24 -17.86 2.98
N THR A 109 7.14 -17.07 2.39
CA THR A 109 7.64 -17.28 1.01
C THR A 109 9.17 -17.32 0.99
N PRO A 110 9.81 -18.39 1.50
CA PRO A 110 11.26 -18.51 1.43
C PRO A 110 11.68 -18.94 0.02
N GLY A 111 12.23 -17.99 -0.75
CA GLY A 111 12.84 -18.24 -2.06
C GLY A 111 11.97 -17.79 -3.23
N SER A 112 12.16 -16.54 -3.67
CA SER A 112 11.89 -16.09 -5.04
C SER A 112 13.21 -15.76 -5.72
#